data_AF-A0ABC8CGS8-F1
#
_entry.id   AF-A0ABC8CGS8-F1
#
_cell.length_a   1.000
_cell.length_b   1.000
_cell.length_c   1.000
_cell.angle_alpha   90.00
_cell.angle_beta   90.00
_cell.angle_gamma   90.00
#
_symmetry.space_group_name_H-M   'P 1'
#
loop_
_entity.id
_entity.type
_entity.pdbx_description
1 polymer ?
#
loop_
_entity_poly.entity_id
_entity_poly.type
_entity_poly.pdbx_seq_one_letter_code
_entity_poly.pdbx_strand_id
1 'polypeptide(L)'
;MNCLVQEIRQCTACARKLPLGPRPVLHVSPHARLLIAGQAPGTRVHETGISFNDASGDRLRGWLGMSRDAFYDSNRVAILPMALCYPGVLPKGGDRPPPPECANLWRERILALLPNLRLTLLVGSYAQNYVLGKGKVYERTEHFQDFLPQYFPLPHPSWRTGAWERKTPMFQEKIIPALRREVARALDD
;
A
#
# COMPACT_ATOMS: atom_id res chain seq x y z
N MET A 1 -8.73 -3.40 18.38
CA MET A 1 -7.74 -2.67 17.56
C MET A 1 -6.53 -2.23 18.38
N ASN A 2 -6.70 -1.37 19.40
CA ASN A 2 -5.58 -0.73 20.12
C ASN A 2 -4.55 -1.71 20.69
N CYS A 3 -4.97 -2.80 21.36
CA CYS A 3 -4.04 -3.80 21.92
C CYS A 3 -3.19 -4.48 20.82
N LEU A 4 -3.80 -4.86 19.68
CA LEU A 4 -3.07 -5.48 18.57
C LEU A 4 -2.08 -4.49 17.94
N VAL A 5 -2.47 -3.23 17.76
CA VAL A 5 -1.56 -2.20 17.20
C VAL A 5 -0.38 -1.94 18.15
N GLN A 6 -0.58 -1.96 19.47
CA GLN A 6 0.49 -1.86 20.46
C GLN A 6 1.43 -3.08 20.39
N GLU A 7 0.88 -4.29 20.32
CA GLU A 7 1.65 -5.53 20.15
C GLU A 7 2.51 -5.48 18.87
N ILE A 8 1.90 -5.07 17.75
CA ILE A 8 2.58 -4.90 16.47
C ILE A 8 3.73 -3.90 16.59
N ARG A 9 3.51 -2.73 17.21
CA ARG A 9 4.55 -1.69 17.35
C ARG A 9 5.75 -2.15 18.19
N GLN A 10 5.58 -3.17 19.02
CA GLN A 10 6.64 -3.78 19.82
C GLN A 10 7.25 -5.04 19.16
N CYS A 11 6.78 -5.44 17.98
CA CYS A 11 7.24 -6.65 17.31
C CYS A 11 8.73 -6.61 16.96
N THR A 12 9.48 -7.61 17.43
CA THR A 12 10.92 -7.79 17.13
C THR A 12 11.23 -9.06 16.32
N ALA A 13 10.22 -9.81 15.87
CA ALA A 13 10.38 -11.12 15.22
C ALA A 13 11.38 -11.15 14.04
N CYS A 14 11.45 -10.07 13.26
CA CYS A 14 12.34 -9.96 12.10
C CYS A 14 13.68 -9.26 12.38
N ALA A 15 14.02 -8.93 13.64
CA ALA A 15 15.13 -8.03 13.99
C ALA A 15 16.47 -8.38 13.30
N ARG A 16 16.82 -9.67 13.23
CA ARG A 16 18.08 -10.15 12.60
C ARG A 16 18.15 -9.93 11.09
N LYS A 17 17.03 -9.63 10.43
CA LYS A 17 16.94 -9.41 8.97
C LYS A 17 16.85 -7.93 8.59
N LEU A 18 16.63 -7.04 9.56
CA LEU A 18 16.35 -5.63 9.34
C LEU A 18 17.62 -4.80 9.57
N PRO A 19 18.14 -4.08 8.57
CA PRO A 19 19.42 -3.37 8.71
C PRO A 19 19.37 -2.20 9.68
N LEU A 20 18.20 -1.62 9.91
CA LEU A 20 17.98 -0.51 10.87
C LEU A 20 17.15 -0.96 12.07
N GLY A 21 17.00 -2.27 12.28
CA GLY A 21 16.17 -2.83 13.33
C GLY A 21 14.65 -2.68 13.11
N PRO A 22 13.83 -3.24 14.02
CA PRO A 22 12.38 -3.18 13.93
C PRO A 22 11.84 -1.77 14.21
N ARG A 23 11.02 -1.28 13.28
CA ARG A 23 10.11 -0.15 13.51
C ARG A 23 8.83 -0.38 12.71
N PRO A 24 7.87 -1.14 13.26
CA PRO A 24 6.63 -1.45 12.57
C PRO A 24 5.79 -0.19 12.30
N VAL A 25 5.48 0.08 11.03
CA VAL A 25 4.68 1.23 10.58
C VAL A 25 3.41 0.71 9.88
N LEU A 26 2.27 1.15 10.40
CA LEU A 26 0.94 0.89 9.87
C LEU A 26 -0.01 2.02 10.31
N HIS A 27 -1.01 2.30 9.48
CA HIS A 27 -2.06 3.25 9.77
C HIS A 27 -3.40 2.55 9.57
N VAL A 28 -4.10 2.21 10.64
CA VAL A 28 -5.33 1.39 10.56
C VAL A 28 -6.35 1.88 11.59
N SER A 29 -7.62 1.88 11.19
CA SER A 29 -8.78 2.15 12.05
C SER A 29 -9.88 1.15 11.69
N PRO A 30 -10.67 0.65 12.65
CA PRO A 30 -11.83 -0.18 12.32
C PRO A 30 -12.87 0.54 11.44
N HIS A 31 -12.82 1.88 11.38
CA HIS A 31 -13.69 2.69 10.54
C HIS A 31 -13.19 2.84 9.09
N ALA A 32 -11.92 2.50 8.82
CA ALA A 32 -11.35 2.67 7.49
C ALA A 32 -12.13 1.88 6.44
N ARG A 33 -12.33 2.51 5.28
CA ARG A 33 -13.11 1.96 4.17
C ARG A 33 -12.26 1.73 2.93
N LEU A 34 -11.19 2.50 2.78
CA LEU A 34 -10.18 2.30 1.75
C LEU A 34 -8.92 1.70 2.38
N LEU A 35 -8.36 0.65 1.80
CA LEU A 35 -7.05 0.12 2.16
C LEU A 35 -6.03 0.40 1.06
N ILE A 36 -4.89 0.98 1.40
CA ILE A 36 -3.71 1.09 0.56
C ILE A 36 -2.71 0.00 0.97
N ALA A 37 -2.60 -1.05 0.15
CA ALA A 37 -1.66 -2.14 0.35
C ALA A 37 -0.42 -1.94 -0.54
N GLY A 38 0.73 -1.65 0.09
CA GLY A 38 2.03 -1.49 -0.57
C GLY A 38 3.03 -2.60 -0.22
N GLN A 39 4.31 -2.40 -0.57
CA GLN A 39 5.37 -3.37 -0.31
C GLN A 39 5.84 -3.34 1.16
N ALA A 40 6.60 -2.31 1.52
CA ALA A 40 7.20 -2.14 2.85
C ALA A 40 7.62 -0.67 3.02
N PRO A 41 7.84 -0.20 4.26
CA PRO A 41 8.49 1.07 4.53
C PRO A 41 9.84 1.19 3.82
N GLY A 42 10.14 2.37 3.27
CA GLY A 42 11.51 2.78 2.90
C GLY A 42 12.25 3.44 4.07
N THR A 43 13.50 3.86 3.86
CA THR A 43 14.33 4.49 4.90
C THR A 43 13.67 5.71 5.55
N ARG A 44 13.10 6.63 4.75
CA ARG A 44 12.41 7.82 5.28
C ARG A 44 11.18 7.47 6.12
N VAL A 45 10.45 6.42 5.75
CA VAL A 45 9.31 5.92 6.54
C VAL A 45 9.81 5.28 7.84
N HIS A 46 10.95 4.58 7.81
CA HIS A 46 11.60 4.08 9.01
C HIS A 46 12.08 5.21 9.93
N GLU A 47 12.51 6.36 9.41
CA GLU A 47 12.94 7.48 10.26
C GLU A 47 11.75 8.27 10.83
N THR A 48 10.74 8.52 9.99
CA THR A 48 9.62 9.42 10.33
C THR A 48 8.41 8.70 10.94
N GLY A 49 8.23 7.41 10.65
CA GLY A 49 7.02 6.66 11.00
C GLY A 49 5.79 7.01 10.14
N ILE A 50 5.97 7.75 9.04
CA ILE A 50 4.87 8.21 8.19
C ILE A 50 4.98 7.55 6.82
N SER A 51 4.05 6.64 6.50
CA SER A 51 4.00 6.00 5.17
C SER A 51 3.74 7.02 4.07
N PHE A 52 4.31 6.84 2.87
CA PHE A 52 4.09 7.74 1.72
C PHE A 52 4.39 9.22 2.00
N ASN A 53 5.35 9.49 2.87
CA ASN A 53 5.83 10.84 3.17
C ASN A 53 6.99 11.24 2.26
N ASP A 54 6.87 10.98 0.96
CA ASP A 54 7.88 11.27 -0.06
C ASP A 54 7.21 11.53 -1.43
N ALA A 55 8.03 11.75 -2.46
CA ALA A 55 7.55 12.02 -3.82
C ALA A 55 6.68 10.90 -4.40
N SER A 56 6.85 9.65 -3.95
CA SER A 56 5.99 8.55 -4.37
C SER A 56 4.60 8.68 -3.75
N GLY A 57 4.52 9.14 -2.51
CA GLY A 57 3.28 9.50 -1.86
C GLY A 57 2.58 10.71 -2.46
N ASP A 58 3.32 11.75 -2.85
CA ASP A 58 2.76 12.91 -3.56
C ASP A 58 2.10 12.47 -4.87
N ARG A 59 2.77 11.58 -5.60
CA ARG A 59 2.25 11.05 -6.85
C ARG A 59 1.03 10.16 -6.66
N LEU A 60 1.02 9.29 -5.64
CA LEU A 60 -0.15 8.49 -5.30
C LEU A 60 -1.35 9.37 -4.91
N ARG A 61 -1.13 10.40 -4.08
CA ARG A 61 -2.19 11.38 -3.76
C ARG A 61 -2.70 12.10 -4.99
N GLY A 62 -1.81 12.47 -5.91
CA GLY A 62 -2.17 13.06 -7.21
C GLY A 62 -3.05 12.14 -8.04
N TRP A 63 -2.73 10.85 -8.13
CA TRP A 63 -3.57 9.84 -8.79
C TRP A 63 -4.95 9.75 -8.14
N LEU A 64 -5.00 9.64 -6.82
CA LEU A 64 -6.24 9.55 -6.04
C LEU A 64 -7.05 10.85 -6.05
N GLY A 65 -6.46 11.98 -6.42
CA GLY A 65 -7.10 13.29 -6.28
C GLY A 65 -7.37 13.67 -4.82
N MET A 66 -6.54 13.17 -3.89
CA MET A 66 -6.72 13.39 -2.45
C MET A 66 -5.76 14.44 -1.91
N SER A 67 -6.25 15.25 -0.97
CA SER A 67 -5.39 16.08 -0.13
C SER A 67 -4.55 15.22 0.82
N ARG A 68 -3.50 15.82 1.39
CA ARG A 68 -2.69 15.17 2.42
C ARG A 68 -3.53 14.76 3.64
N ASP A 69 -4.40 15.65 4.11
CA ASP A 69 -5.22 15.40 5.30
C ASP A 69 -6.21 14.25 5.07
N ALA A 70 -6.88 14.21 3.91
CA ALA A 70 -7.77 13.11 3.55
C ALA A 70 -7.02 11.78 3.43
N PHE A 71 -5.80 11.79 2.88
CA PHE A 71 -4.97 10.60 2.72
C PHE A 71 -4.51 10.00 4.06
N TYR A 72 -4.27 10.84 5.06
CA TYR A 72 -3.82 10.41 6.40
C TYR A 72 -4.95 10.34 7.44
N ASP A 73 -6.19 10.59 7.05
CA ASP A 73 -7.35 10.31 7.90
C ASP A 73 -7.55 8.80 8.03
N SER A 74 -6.98 8.24 9.11
CA SER A 74 -7.03 6.80 9.37
C SER A 74 -8.44 6.26 9.52
N ASN A 75 -9.45 7.10 9.84
CA ASN A 75 -10.84 6.66 9.91
C ASN A 75 -11.46 6.43 8.53
N ARG A 76 -10.83 6.91 7.46
CA ARG A 76 -11.27 6.71 6.07
C ARG A 76 -10.31 5.80 5.31
N VAL A 77 -9.01 6.04 5.47
CA VAL A 77 -7.94 5.39 4.70
C VAL A 77 -6.99 4.62 5.64
N ALA A 78 -6.97 3.30 5.49
CA ALA A 78 -5.95 2.44 6.07
C ALA A 78 -4.74 2.33 5.13
N ILE A 79 -3.53 2.32 5.69
CA ILE A 79 -2.28 2.03 4.99
C ILE A 79 -1.62 0.83 5.68
N LEU A 80 -1.60 -0.30 4.96
CA LEU A 80 -1.07 -1.57 5.46
C LEU A 80 -0.16 -2.23 4.42
N PRO A 81 1.17 -2.01 4.50
CA PRO A 81 2.12 -2.68 3.61
C PRO A 81 2.24 -4.19 3.89
N MET A 82 2.82 -4.94 2.95
CA MET A 82 3.07 -6.38 3.10
C MET A 82 4.06 -6.70 4.23
N ALA A 83 5.09 -5.87 4.42
CA ALA A 83 5.92 -5.88 5.62
C ALA A 83 5.84 -4.54 6.34
N LEU A 84 5.81 -4.58 7.67
CA LEU A 84 5.63 -3.39 8.51
C LEU A 84 6.96 -2.67 8.83
N CYS A 85 8.11 -3.30 8.57
CA CYS A 85 9.43 -2.73 8.84
C CYS A 85 10.23 -2.53 7.54
N TYR A 86 11.19 -1.61 7.56
CA TYR A 86 12.11 -1.39 6.45
C TYR A 86 13.04 -2.61 6.24
N PRO A 87 12.95 -3.31 5.09
CA PRO A 87 13.72 -4.53 4.86
C PRO A 87 15.16 -4.26 4.41
N GLY A 88 15.52 -3.01 4.12
CA GLY A 88 16.79 -2.66 3.48
C GLY A 88 16.66 -2.46 1.98
N VAL A 89 17.77 -2.06 1.36
CA VAL A 89 17.92 -1.96 -0.10
C VAL A 89 18.83 -3.06 -0.64
N LEU A 90 18.63 -3.43 -1.90
CA LEU A 90 19.53 -4.32 -2.63
C LEU A 90 20.83 -3.58 -3.01
N PRO A 91 21.97 -4.28 -3.15
CA PRO A 91 23.24 -3.65 -3.54
C PRO A 91 23.17 -2.89 -4.87
N LYS A 92 22.34 -3.36 -5.80
CA LYS A 92 22.11 -2.75 -7.12
C LYS A 92 20.97 -1.71 -7.11
N GLY A 93 20.52 -1.30 -5.93
CA GLY A 93 19.42 -0.36 -5.73
C GLY A 93 18.03 -1.01 -5.77
N GLY A 94 17.06 -0.29 -5.20
CA GLY A 94 15.69 -0.76 -4.98
C GLY A 94 15.50 -1.46 -3.64
N ASP A 95 14.26 -1.43 -3.14
CA ASP A 95 13.92 -2.02 -1.84
C ASP A 95 13.99 -3.54 -1.87
N ARG A 96 14.50 -4.13 -0.80
CA ARG A 96 14.46 -5.59 -0.61
C ARG A 96 13.00 -6.07 -0.53
N PRO A 97 12.74 -7.33 -0.94
CA PRO A 97 11.42 -7.91 -0.76
C PRO A 97 10.96 -7.86 0.70
N PRO A 98 9.66 -7.68 0.96
CA PRO A 98 9.11 -7.79 2.29
C PRO A 98 9.32 -9.22 2.81
N PRO A 99 9.84 -9.42 4.03
CA PRO A 99 9.95 -10.76 4.62
C PRO A 99 8.56 -11.38 4.78
N PRO A 100 8.31 -12.60 4.26
CA PRO A 100 6.99 -13.23 4.31
C PRO A 100 6.51 -13.49 5.73
N GLU A 101 7.42 -13.67 6.69
CA GLU A 101 7.10 -13.90 8.10
C GLU A 101 6.31 -12.74 8.71
N CYS A 102 6.53 -11.51 8.26
CA CYS A 102 5.80 -10.34 8.75
C CYS A 102 4.32 -10.40 8.36
N ALA A 103 4.03 -10.79 7.11
CA ALA A 103 2.65 -10.94 6.64
C ALA A 103 1.96 -12.12 7.35
N ASN A 104 2.66 -13.26 7.48
CA ASN A 104 2.13 -14.45 8.16
C ASN A 104 1.78 -14.18 9.62
N LEU A 105 2.56 -13.34 10.31
CA LEU A 105 2.35 -13.05 11.73
C LEU A 105 1.20 -12.06 11.97
N TRP A 106 1.03 -11.07 11.09
CA TRP A 106 0.19 -9.90 11.40
C TRP A 106 -0.96 -9.66 10.44
N ARG A 107 -0.84 -9.99 9.16
CA ARG A 107 -1.73 -9.45 8.12
C ARG A 107 -3.18 -9.86 8.32
N GLU A 108 -3.44 -11.15 8.49
CA GLU A 108 -4.81 -11.66 8.70
C GLU A 108 -5.42 -11.11 10.00
N ARG A 109 -4.63 -11.07 11.09
CA ARG A 109 -5.05 -10.49 12.38
C ARG A 109 -5.45 -9.01 12.26
N ILE A 110 -4.73 -8.24 11.45
CA ILE A 110 -5.06 -6.82 11.19
C ILE A 110 -6.31 -6.71 10.32
N LEU A 111 -6.38 -7.45 9.21
CA LEU A 111 -7.52 -7.39 8.28
C LEU A 111 -8.84 -7.81 8.94
N ALA A 112 -8.81 -8.77 9.87
CA ALA A 112 -9.96 -9.15 10.68
C ALA A 112 -10.54 -8.00 11.52
N LEU A 113 -9.76 -6.95 11.78
CA LEU A 113 -10.18 -5.75 12.52
C LEU A 113 -10.57 -4.58 11.62
N LEU A 114 -10.68 -4.79 10.31
CA LEU A 114 -11.06 -3.77 9.32
C LEU A 114 -12.36 -4.17 8.60
N PRO A 115 -13.49 -4.32 9.33
CA PRO A 115 -14.73 -4.87 8.77
C PRO A 115 -15.40 -3.95 7.72
N ASN A 116 -15.04 -2.67 7.71
CA ASN A 116 -15.67 -1.66 6.87
C ASN A 116 -14.97 -1.43 5.53
N LEU A 117 -13.93 -2.20 5.22
CA LEU A 117 -13.23 -2.07 3.94
C LEU A 117 -14.16 -2.33 2.76
N ARG A 118 -14.25 -1.34 1.87
CA ARG A 118 -15.01 -1.38 0.62
C ARG A 118 -14.11 -1.55 -0.60
N LEU A 119 -12.88 -1.04 -0.53
CA LEU A 119 -11.91 -1.11 -1.63
C LEU A 119 -10.50 -1.28 -1.10
N THR A 120 -9.71 -2.14 -1.77
CA THR A 120 -8.28 -2.29 -1.51
C THR A 120 -7.45 -1.94 -2.74
N LEU A 121 -6.61 -0.91 -2.63
CA LEU A 121 -5.63 -0.54 -3.63
C LEU A 121 -4.39 -1.44 -3.51
N LEU A 122 -4.12 -2.24 -4.54
CA LEU A 122 -2.96 -3.14 -4.59
C LEU A 122 -1.81 -2.44 -5.31
N VAL A 123 -0.97 -1.76 -4.55
CA VAL A 123 0.11 -0.89 -5.07
C VAL A 123 1.40 -1.68 -5.24
N GLY A 124 1.76 -1.92 -6.51
CA GLY A 124 2.97 -2.63 -6.91
C GLY A 124 2.84 -4.15 -6.88
N SER A 125 3.91 -4.84 -7.31
CA SER A 125 3.91 -6.28 -7.54
C SER A 125 3.66 -7.11 -6.30
N TYR A 126 4.19 -6.72 -5.13
CA TYR A 126 4.06 -7.55 -3.92
C TYR A 126 2.62 -7.62 -3.42
N ALA A 127 1.93 -6.47 -3.33
CA ALA A 127 0.53 -6.44 -2.93
C ALA A 127 -0.36 -7.16 -3.96
N GLN A 128 -0.14 -6.90 -5.25
CA GLN A 128 -0.89 -7.60 -6.30
C GLN A 128 -0.64 -9.10 -6.30
N ASN A 129 0.60 -9.55 -6.17
CA ASN A 129 0.92 -10.97 -6.25
C ASN A 129 0.46 -11.75 -5.02
N TYR A 130 0.44 -11.10 -3.85
CA TYR A 130 -0.09 -11.72 -2.64
C TYR A 130 -1.59 -12.02 -2.78
N VAL A 131 -2.36 -11.12 -3.39
CA VAL A 131 -3.82 -11.25 -3.49
C VAL A 131 -4.26 -11.98 -4.76
N LEU A 132 -3.63 -11.68 -5.90
CA LEU A 132 -4.08 -12.11 -7.24
C LEU A 132 -3.21 -13.21 -7.84
N GLY A 133 -2.26 -13.76 -7.08
CA GLY A 133 -1.24 -14.69 -7.58
C GLY A 133 -0.20 -14.04 -8.49
N LYS A 134 0.70 -14.80 -9.09
CA LYS A 134 1.77 -14.25 -9.95
C LYS A 134 1.21 -13.62 -11.23
N GLY A 135 1.63 -12.40 -11.56
CA GLY A 135 1.23 -11.74 -12.81
C GLY A 135 1.99 -10.45 -13.11
N LYS A 136 1.66 -9.81 -14.24
CA LYS A 136 2.28 -8.56 -14.69
C LYS A 136 1.52 -7.36 -14.13
N VAL A 137 2.25 -6.45 -13.46
CA VAL A 137 1.68 -5.28 -12.76
C VAL A 137 0.90 -4.35 -13.69
N TYR A 138 1.49 -4.03 -14.84
CA TYR A 138 0.91 -3.08 -15.79
C TYR A 138 -0.33 -3.65 -16.47
N GLU A 139 -0.27 -4.92 -16.89
CA GLU A 139 -1.43 -5.63 -17.48
C GLU A 139 -2.62 -5.64 -16.52
N ARG A 140 -2.40 -5.98 -15.25
CA ARG A 140 -3.46 -5.91 -14.23
C ARG A 140 -4.02 -4.50 -14.04
N THR A 141 -3.17 -3.49 -14.11
CA THR A 141 -3.60 -2.09 -14.01
C THR A 141 -4.47 -1.69 -15.21
N GLU A 142 -4.10 -2.13 -16.41
CA GLU A 142 -4.85 -1.88 -17.65
C GLU A 142 -6.20 -2.61 -17.64
N HIS A 143 -6.26 -3.79 -17.03
CA HIS A 143 -7.44 -4.64 -16.84
C HIS A 143 -8.05 -4.51 -15.43
N PHE A 144 -8.00 -3.33 -14.82
CA PHE A 144 -8.40 -3.15 -13.41
C PHE A 144 -9.86 -3.57 -13.13
N GLN A 145 -10.74 -3.53 -14.14
CA GLN A 145 -12.16 -3.86 -14.02
C GLN A 145 -12.37 -5.32 -13.57
N ASP A 146 -11.46 -6.22 -13.94
CA ASP A 146 -11.54 -7.65 -13.62
C ASP A 146 -11.39 -7.94 -12.11
N PHE A 147 -10.95 -6.94 -11.35
CA PHE A 147 -10.67 -7.06 -9.91
C PHE A 147 -11.64 -6.24 -9.03
N LEU A 148 -12.51 -5.45 -9.65
CA LEU A 148 -13.56 -4.69 -8.96
C LEU A 148 -14.70 -5.61 -8.48
N PRO A 149 -15.43 -5.22 -7.42
CA PRO A 149 -15.28 -3.98 -6.64
C PRO A 149 -14.21 -4.08 -5.54
N GLN A 150 -13.67 -5.27 -5.28
CA GLN A 150 -12.86 -5.52 -4.09
C GLN A 150 -11.45 -4.92 -4.17
N TYR A 151 -10.86 -4.92 -5.37
CA TYR A 151 -9.46 -4.54 -5.56
C TYR A 151 -9.28 -3.57 -6.74
N PHE A 152 -8.33 -2.66 -6.58
CA PHE A 152 -7.83 -1.83 -7.68
C PHE A 152 -6.31 -1.99 -7.77
N PRO A 153 -5.78 -2.73 -8.76
CA PRO A 153 -4.35 -2.85 -8.97
C PRO A 153 -3.75 -1.55 -9.51
N LEU A 154 -2.65 -1.11 -8.90
CA LEU A 154 -1.88 0.04 -9.35
C LEU A 154 -0.39 -0.31 -9.45
N PRO A 155 0.36 0.30 -10.38
CA PRO A 155 1.81 0.24 -10.33
C PRO A 155 2.33 0.98 -9.10
N HIS A 156 3.58 0.72 -8.73
CA HIS A 156 4.23 1.52 -7.69
C HIS A 156 4.39 2.98 -8.19
N PRO A 157 4.10 4.01 -7.36
CA PRO A 157 4.17 5.42 -7.75
C PRO A 157 5.62 5.96 -7.79
N SER A 158 6.59 5.19 -8.32
CA SER A 158 7.98 5.65 -8.47
C SER A 158 8.25 6.26 -9.83
N TRP A 159 9.36 7.00 -9.94
CA TRP A 159 9.85 7.56 -11.21
C TRP A 159 10.00 6.51 -12.32
N ARG A 160 10.24 5.24 -11.98
CA ARG A 160 10.37 4.12 -12.95
C ARG A 160 9.07 3.88 -13.73
N THR A 161 7.92 4.13 -13.10
CA THR A 161 6.60 3.98 -13.74
C THR A 161 6.34 5.07 -14.78
N GLY A 162 7.05 6.20 -14.74
CA GLY A 162 6.85 7.32 -15.68
C GLY A 162 7.09 6.95 -17.14
N ALA A 163 7.98 5.99 -17.42
CA ALA A 163 8.20 5.51 -18.79
C ALA A 163 7.02 4.70 -19.32
N TRP A 164 6.36 3.90 -18.47
CA TRP A 164 5.15 3.18 -18.83
C TRP A 164 3.97 4.14 -19.01
N GLU A 165 3.78 5.11 -18.12
CA GLU A 165 2.68 6.09 -18.24
C GLU A 165 2.72 6.88 -19.54
N ARG A 166 3.90 7.29 -20.01
CA ARG A 166 4.05 7.97 -21.31
C ARG A 166 3.67 7.07 -22.49
N LYS A 167 3.82 5.76 -22.37
CA LYS A 167 3.47 4.77 -23.40
C LYS A 167 2.03 4.27 -23.28
N THR A 168 1.37 4.55 -22.17
CA THR A 168 -0.01 4.14 -21.88
C THR A 168 -0.87 5.36 -21.53
N PRO A 169 -1.27 6.20 -22.52
CA PRO A 169 -2.09 7.40 -22.28
C PRO A 169 -3.39 7.11 -21.53
N MET A 170 -3.95 5.93 -21.78
CA MET A 170 -5.12 5.35 -21.12
C MET A 170 -5.02 5.35 -19.58
N PHE A 171 -3.81 5.32 -19.02
CA PHE A 171 -3.62 5.43 -17.59
C PHE A 171 -4.20 6.75 -17.05
N GLN A 172 -3.83 7.88 -17.67
CA GLN A 172 -4.35 9.19 -17.25
C GLN A 172 -5.78 9.44 -17.74
N GLU A 173 -6.12 8.99 -18.95
CA GLU A 173 -7.41 9.29 -19.57
C GLU A 173 -8.58 8.45 -19.06
N LYS A 174 -8.32 7.20 -18.63
CA LYS A 174 -9.39 6.26 -18.23
C LYS A 174 -9.16 5.63 -16.87
N ILE A 175 -7.95 5.15 -16.58
CA ILE A 175 -7.67 4.40 -15.34
C ILE A 175 -7.71 5.32 -14.12
N ILE A 176 -7.05 6.48 -14.16
CA ILE A 176 -7.07 7.45 -13.06
C ILE A 176 -8.50 7.99 -12.79
N PRO A 177 -9.29 8.40 -13.80
CA PRO A 177 -10.69 8.76 -13.57
C PRO A 177 -11.52 7.62 -12.96
N ALA A 178 -11.30 6.37 -13.38
CA ALA A 178 -11.97 5.22 -12.79
C ALA A 178 -11.55 4.98 -11.33
N LEU A 179 -10.25 5.04 -11.04
CA LEU A 179 -9.70 4.95 -9.68
C LEU A 179 -10.38 5.96 -8.76
N ARG A 180 -10.47 7.23 -9.19
CA ARG A 180 -11.10 8.30 -8.38
C ARG A 180 -12.58 8.03 -8.12
N ARG A 181 -13.32 7.51 -9.10
CA ARG A 181 -14.74 7.14 -8.90
C ARG A 181 -14.91 5.99 -7.92
N GLU A 182 -14.11 4.93 -8.05
CA GLU A 182 -14.19 3.77 -7.15
C GLU A 182 -13.77 4.13 -5.72
N VAL A 183 -12.76 4.99 -5.58
CA VAL A 183 -12.35 5.56 -4.30
C VAL A 183 -13.45 6.41 -3.67
N ALA A 184 -14.10 7.29 -4.44
CA ALA A 184 -15.20 8.11 -3.93
C ALA A 184 -16.36 7.22 -3.44
N ARG A 185 -16.79 6.26 -4.27
CA ARG A 185 -17.82 5.26 -3.88
C ARG A 185 -17.45 4.55 -2.59
N ALA A 186 -16.22 4.06 -2.48
CA ALA A 186 -15.71 3.36 -1.31
C ALA A 186 -15.62 4.22 -0.05
N LEU A 187 -15.66 5.56 -0.17
CA LEU A 187 -15.57 6.49 0.95
C LEU A 187 -16.92 7.16 1.31
N ASP A 188 -17.94 7.05 0.46
CA ASP A 188 -19.25 7.70 0.62
C ASP A 188 -20.33 6.77 1.20
N ASP A 189 -20.37 5.46 0.85
CA ASP A 189 -21.30 4.41 1.41
C ASP A 189 -21.16 3.97 2.89
#